data_AF-A0A833YL90-F1
#
_entry.id   AF-A0A833YL90-F1
#
_cell.length_a   1.000
_cell.length_b   1.000
_cell.length_c   1.000
_cell.angle_alpha   90.00
_cell.angle_beta   90.00
_cell.angle_gamma   90.00
#
_symmetry.space_group_name_H-M   'P 1'
#
loop_
_entity.id
_entity.type
_entity.pdbx_description
1 polymer ?
#
loop_
_entity_poly.entity_id
_entity_poly.type
_entity_poly.pdbx_seq_one_letter_code
_entity_poly.pdbx_strand_id
1 'polypeptide(L)'
;MESGLVSRLARRLGIAEPDVLGKAEEYLRLSQVKCAGLSARTTEAGRAAVCLDLAAACARCPLDRAYLTTLSGLNKKTYQSCLKSFECLLGLNSSVGIRDLAVQFGCTEAVSLASQVLQSYESSLPQTQQADLDLSRPLFTAAALLTACRRPSGFRKPAVEEKEDSS
;
A
#
# COMPACT_ATOMS: atom_id res chain seq x y z
N MET A 1 -2.85 1.64 -29.02
CA MET A 1 -4.26 1.32 -29.33
C MET A 1 -5.03 0.83 -28.08
N GLU A 2 -4.59 1.17 -26.86
CA GLU A 2 -5.07 0.54 -25.61
C GLU A 2 -6.05 1.40 -24.80
N SER A 3 -6.14 2.72 -25.04
CA SER A 3 -7.09 3.61 -24.34
C SER A 3 -8.56 3.23 -24.59
N GLY A 4 -8.83 2.53 -25.70
CA GLY A 4 -10.16 2.02 -26.02
C GLY A 4 -10.67 0.97 -25.04
N LEU A 5 -9.81 0.21 -24.34
CA LEU A 5 -10.23 -0.86 -23.45
C LEU A 5 -10.86 -0.32 -22.15
N VAL A 6 -10.20 0.66 -21.52
CA VAL A 6 -10.69 1.33 -20.32
C VAL A 6 -12.03 2.00 -20.60
N SER A 7 -12.11 2.77 -21.70
CA SER A 7 -13.33 3.44 -22.14
C SER A 7 -14.50 2.46 -22.42
N ARG A 8 -14.22 1.29 -23.02
CA ARG A 8 -15.24 0.26 -23.29
C ARG A 8 -15.73 -0.39 -21.99
N LEU A 9 -14.84 -0.67 -21.05
CA LEU A 9 -15.19 -1.24 -19.75
C LEU A 9 -16.03 -0.24 -18.93
N ALA A 10 -15.56 1.00 -18.82
CA ALA A 10 -16.25 2.06 -18.10
C ALA A 10 -17.66 2.30 -18.64
N ARG A 11 -17.84 2.31 -19.97
CA ARG A 11 -19.17 2.42 -20.60
C ARG A 11 -20.10 1.27 -20.19
N ARG A 12 -19.60 0.04 -20.07
CA ARG A 12 -20.40 -1.11 -19.60
C ARG A 12 -20.76 -1.02 -18.11
N LEU A 13 -20.00 -0.26 -17.34
CA LEU A 13 -20.22 -0.04 -15.90
C LEU A 13 -21.01 1.24 -15.61
N GLY A 14 -21.35 2.03 -16.64
CA GLY A 14 -22.02 3.32 -16.48
C GLY A 14 -21.13 4.44 -15.94
N ILE A 15 -19.80 4.27 -15.96
CA ILE A 15 -18.86 5.30 -15.54
C ILE A 15 -18.59 6.24 -16.73
N ALA A 16 -19.02 7.49 -16.60
CA ALA A 16 -18.81 8.55 -17.59
C ALA A 16 -17.92 9.69 -17.10
N GLU A 17 -17.42 9.60 -15.86
CA GLU A 17 -16.63 10.65 -15.25
C GLU A 17 -15.23 10.72 -15.89
N PRO A 18 -14.86 11.86 -16.49
CA PRO A 18 -13.61 11.98 -17.25
C PRO A 18 -12.38 11.84 -16.34
N ASP A 19 -12.47 12.27 -15.08
CA ASP A 19 -11.37 12.20 -14.12
C ASP A 19 -11.02 10.75 -13.77
N VAL A 20 -12.02 9.89 -13.63
CA VAL A 20 -11.84 8.44 -13.38
C VAL A 20 -11.23 7.77 -14.60
N LEU A 21 -11.70 8.10 -15.80
CA LEU A 21 -11.17 7.56 -17.06
C LEU A 21 -9.72 7.96 -17.28
N GLY A 22 -9.39 9.24 -17.08
CA GLY A 22 -8.03 9.75 -17.19
C GLY A 22 -7.07 9.05 -16.23
N LYS A 23 -7.45 8.92 -14.96
CA LYS A 23 -6.65 8.17 -13.95
C LYS A 23 -6.50 6.70 -14.31
N ALA A 24 -7.56 6.05 -14.76
CA ALA A 24 -7.51 4.63 -15.12
C ALA A 24 -6.56 4.37 -16.29
N GLU A 25 -6.54 5.26 -17.29
CA GLU A 25 -5.59 5.18 -18.41
C GLU A 25 -4.15 5.44 -17.96
N GLU A 26 -3.94 6.40 -17.06
CA GLU A 26 -2.62 6.65 -16.46
C GLU A 26 -2.11 5.42 -15.71
N TYR A 27 -2.94 4.82 -14.85
CA TYR A 27 -2.60 3.58 -14.13
C TYR A 27 -2.32 2.42 -15.08
N LEU A 28 -3.06 2.31 -16.18
CA LEU A 28 -2.81 1.28 -17.19
C LEU A 28 -1.42 1.46 -17.82
N ARG A 29 -1.05 2.69 -18.21
CA ARG A 29 0.28 3.01 -18.75
C ARG A 29 1.40 2.76 -17.73
N LEU A 30 1.20 3.19 -16.48
CA LEU A 30 2.14 2.93 -15.40
C LEU A 30 2.31 1.44 -15.12
N SER A 31 1.23 0.65 -15.20
CA SER A 31 1.25 -0.79 -14.95
C SER A 31 2.09 -1.56 -15.98
N GLN A 32 2.17 -1.09 -17.22
CA GLN A 32 3.00 -1.73 -18.24
C GLN A 32 4.48 -1.71 -17.87
N VAL A 33 4.92 -0.62 -17.21
CA VAL A 33 6.31 -0.44 -16.79
C VAL A 33 6.54 -1.06 -15.41
N LYS A 34 5.70 -0.74 -14.42
CA LYS A 34 5.89 -1.15 -13.03
C LYS A 34 5.44 -2.59 -12.73
N CYS A 35 4.45 -3.10 -13.46
CA CYS A 35 3.83 -4.40 -13.24
C CYS A 35 4.20 -5.43 -14.32
N ALA A 36 5.29 -5.22 -15.07
CA ALA A 36 5.69 -6.10 -16.17
C ALA A 36 5.79 -7.60 -15.75
N GLY A 37 6.26 -7.88 -14.53
CA GLY A 37 6.33 -9.25 -13.98
C GLY A 37 4.98 -9.90 -13.70
N LEU A 38 3.88 -9.13 -13.61
CA LEU A 38 2.52 -9.65 -13.44
C LEU A 38 1.83 -9.92 -14.78
N SER A 39 2.47 -9.57 -15.90
CA SER A 39 1.87 -9.67 -17.23
C SER A 39 1.50 -11.09 -17.62
N ALA A 40 2.31 -12.08 -17.23
CA ALA A 40 2.05 -13.50 -17.51
C ALA A 40 0.80 -14.04 -16.77
N ARG A 41 0.37 -13.37 -15.68
CA ARG A 41 -0.74 -13.82 -14.82
C ARG A 41 -2.03 -13.03 -15.08
N THR A 42 -2.00 -12.01 -15.94
CA THR A 42 -3.11 -11.08 -16.16
C THR A 42 -3.35 -10.81 -17.63
N THR A 43 -4.60 -10.93 -18.06
CA THR A 43 -5.05 -10.52 -19.39
C THR A 43 -5.05 -9.00 -19.52
N GLU A 44 -4.95 -8.46 -20.73
CA GLU A 44 -5.03 -7.01 -20.95
C GLU A 44 -6.36 -6.42 -20.45
N ALA A 45 -7.47 -7.12 -20.70
CA ALA A 45 -8.78 -6.76 -20.15
C ALA A 45 -8.79 -6.79 -18.61
N GLY A 46 -8.09 -7.75 -18.01
CA GLY A 46 -7.90 -7.85 -16.56
C GLY A 46 -7.14 -6.67 -15.99
N ARG A 47 -6.04 -6.25 -16.62
CA ARG A 47 -5.27 -5.07 -16.20
C ARG A 47 -6.09 -3.78 -16.32
N ALA A 48 -6.79 -3.60 -17.44
CA ALA A 48 -7.68 -2.45 -17.63
C ALA A 48 -8.81 -2.41 -16.60
N ALA A 49 -9.40 -3.56 -16.28
CA ALA A 49 -10.42 -3.66 -15.24
C ALA A 49 -9.87 -3.32 -13.85
N VAL A 50 -8.70 -3.85 -13.47
CA VAL A 50 -8.07 -3.53 -12.18
C VAL A 50 -7.72 -2.04 -12.10
N CYS A 51 -7.12 -1.46 -13.15
CA CYS A 51 -6.78 -0.03 -13.17
C CYS A 51 -8.03 0.86 -13.04
N LEU A 52 -9.16 0.43 -13.62
CA LEU A 52 -10.44 1.13 -13.49
C LEU A 52 -11.01 1.04 -12.07
N ASP A 53 -10.94 -0.12 -11.39
CA ASP A 53 -11.35 -0.26 -9.97
C ASP A 53 -10.51 0.67 -9.09
N LEU A 54 -9.19 0.71 -9.31
CA LEU A 54 -8.29 1.58 -8.56
C LEU A 54 -8.58 3.07 -8.77
N ALA A 55 -8.83 3.48 -10.01
CA ALA A 55 -9.22 4.86 -10.31
C ALA A 55 -10.57 5.22 -9.67
N ALA A 56 -11.56 4.33 -9.75
CA ALA A 56 -12.86 4.52 -9.12
C ALA A 56 -12.73 4.60 -7.59
N ALA A 57 -11.91 3.75 -6.97
CA ALA A 57 -11.63 3.78 -5.53
C ALA A 57 -10.98 5.10 -5.11
N CYS A 58 -10.00 5.60 -5.88
CA CYS A 58 -9.38 6.91 -5.63
C CYS A 58 -10.36 8.08 -5.76
N ALA A 59 -11.32 7.99 -6.70
CA ALA A 59 -12.38 8.99 -6.90
C ALA A 59 -13.58 8.80 -5.94
N ARG A 60 -13.56 7.79 -5.08
CA ARG A 60 -14.71 7.39 -4.23
C ARG A 60 -15.99 7.13 -5.02
N CYS A 61 -15.83 6.70 -6.27
CA CYS A 61 -16.93 6.35 -7.16
C CYS A 61 -17.41 4.92 -6.85
N PRO A 62 -18.69 4.70 -6.54
CA PRO A 62 -19.21 3.36 -6.29
C PRO A 62 -19.23 2.55 -7.60
N LEU A 63 -18.68 1.33 -7.55
CA LEU A 63 -18.62 0.41 -8.68
C LEU A 63 -18.99 -1.01 -8.24
N ASP A 64 -19.75 -1.71 -9.08
CA ASP A 64 -19.99 -3.14 -8.92
C ASP A 64 -18.73 -3.96 -9.27
N ARG A 65 -17.95 -4.27 -8.23
CA ARG A 65 -16.74 -5.10 -8.32
C ARG A 65 -17.03 -6.53 -8.76
N ALA A 66 -18.22 -7.08 -8.48
CA ALA A 66 -18.55 -8.44 -8.88
C ALA A 66 -18.76 -8.50 -10.39
N TYR A 67 -19.51 -7.54 -10.94
CA TYR A 67 -19.68 -7.41 -12.38
C TYR A 67 -18.35 -7.11 -13.08
N LEU A 68 -17.53 -6.20 -12.53
CA LEU A 68 -16.21 -5.90 -13.08
C LEU A 68 -15.28 -7.12 -13.09
N THR A 69 -15.31 -7.95 -12.05
CA THR A 69 -14.54 -9.20 -11.99
C THR A 69 -14.96 -10.14 -13.12
N THR A 70 -16.27 -10.28 -13.37
CA THR A 70 -16.79 -11.08 -14.49
C THR A 70 -16.36 -10.51 -15.85
N LEU A 71 -16.42 -9.19 -16.03
CA LEU A 71 -15.99 -8.52 -17.27
C LEU A 71 -14.48 -8.67 -17.53
N SER A 72 -13.68 -8.78 -16.48
CA SER A 72 -12.22 -8.94 -16.55
C SER A 72 -11.78 -10.33 -17.03
N GLY A 73 -12.67 -11.33 -16.95
CA GLY A 73 -12.35 -12.73 -17.23
C GLY A 73 -11.43 -13.37 -16.19
N LEU A 74 -11.19 -12.71 -15.04
CA LEU A 74 -10.35 -13.22 -13.98
C LEU A 74 -11.18 -13.94 -12.92
N ASN A 75 -10.59 -14.98 -12.33
CA ASN A 75 -11.17 -15.63 -11.16
C ASN A 75 -11.09 -14.68 -9.95
N LYS A 76 -12.06 -14.72 -9.02
CA LYS A 76 -12.15 -13.78 -7.88
C LYS A 76 -10.86 -13.72 -7.06
N LYS A 77 -10.22 -14.86 -6.81
CA LYS A 77 -8.93 -14.93 -6.08
C LYS A 77 -7.80 -14.23 -6.83
N THR A 78 -7.70 -14.48 -8.14
CA THR A 78 -6.69 -13.87 -9.00
C THR A 78 -6.93 -12.36 -9.11
N TYR A 79 -8.17 -11.95 -9.31
CA TYR A 79 -8.55 -10.54 -9.37
C TYR A 79 -8.13 -9.78 -8.11
N GLN A 80 -8.48 -10.31 -6.92
CA GLN A 80 -8.09 -9.71 -5.64
C GLN A 80 -6.58 -9.69 -5.43
N SER A 81 -5.87 -10.75 -5.84
CA SER A 81 -4.40 -10.76 -5.79
C SER A 81 -3.80 -9.69 -6.69
N CYS A 82 -4.30 -9.56 -7.93
CA CYS A 82 -3.83 -8.58 -8.90
C CYS A 82 -4.13 -7.16 -8.44
N LEU A 83 -5.32 -6.91 -7.91
CA LEU A 83 -5.71 -5.62 -7.36
C LEU A 83 -4.74 -5.17 -6.27
N LYS A 84 -4.50 -6.01 -5.26
CA LYS A 84 -3.52 -5.71 -4.20
C LYS A 84 -2.10 -5.52 -4.74
N SER A 85 -1.67 -6.34 -5.69
CA SER A 85 -0.34 -6.19 -6.28
C SER A 85 -0.20 -4.88 -7.07
N PHE A 86 -1.24 -4.47 -7.80
CA PHE A 86 -1.26 -3.21 -8.53
C PHE A 86 -1.27 -2.02 -7.56
N GLU A 87 -2.06 -2.07 -6.48
CA GLU A 87 -2.02 -1.05 -5.42
C GLU A 87 -0.61 -0.88 -4.86
N CYS A 88 0.06 -1.99 -4.54
CA CYS A 88 1.43 -1.97 -4.01
C CYS A 88 2.43 -1.39 -5.01
N LEU A 89 2.42 -1.88 -6.25
CA LEU A 89 3.43 -1.53 -7.25
C LEU A 89 3.22 -0.12 -7.81
N LEU A 90 1.96 0.33 -7.93
CA LEU A 90 1.65 1.69 -8.34
C LEU A 90 1.82 2.70 -7.19
N GLY A 91 1.97 2.23 -5.95
CA GLY A 91 2.13 3.09 -4.78
C GLY A 91 0.83 3.74 -4.33
N LEU A 92 -0.31 3.09 -4.59
CA LEU A 92 -1.64 3.58 -4.22
C LEU A 92 -2.07 3.14 -2.81
N ASN A 93 -1.30 2.25 -2.17
CA ASN A 93 -1.54 1.86 -0.79
C ASN A 93 -1.21 3.00 0.18
N SER A 94 -2.17 3.30 1.05
CA SER A 94 -1.90 4.02 2.30
C SER A 94 -0.81 3.28 3.06
N SER A 95 0.20 3.99 3.53
CA SER A 95 1.31 3.45 4.31
C SER A 95 0.79 2.46 5.37
N VAL A 96 1.33 1.24 5.35
CA VAL A 96 0.93 0.24 6.35
C VAL A 96 1.57 0.63 7.68
N GLY A 97 0.72 1.00 8.65
CA GLY A 97 1.19 1.40 9.96
C GLY A 97 1.82 0.24 10.72
N ILE A 98 2.72 0.56 11.67
CA ILE A 98 3.34 -0.43 12.57
C ILE A 98 2.26 -1.27 13.27
N ARG A 99 1.14 -0.64 13.66
CA ARG A 99 0.01 -1.33 14.31
C ARG A 99 -0.70 -2.30 13.37
N ASP A 100 -0.93 -1.94 12.12
CA ASP A 100 -1.60 -2.81 11.16
C ASP A 100 -0.78 -4.07 10.89
N LEU A 101 0.54 -3.91 10.73
CA LEU A 101 1.47 -5.05 10.64
C LEU A 101 1.44 -5.89 11.92
N ALA A 102 1.50 -5.26 13.09
CA ALA A 102 1.53 -5.98 14.36
C ALA A 102 0.26 -6.81 14.61
N VAL A 103 -0.90 -6.31 14.20
CA VAL A 103 -2.17 -7.09 14.25
C VAL A 103 -2.11 -8.28 13.29
N GLN A 104 -1.61 -8.10 12.06
CA GLN A 104 -1.49 -9.18 11.08
C GLN A 104 -0.56 -10.32 11.54
N PHE A 105 0.51 -9.98 12.26
CA PHE A 105 1.50 -10.95 12.76
C PHE A 105 1.30 -11.35 14.23
N GLY A 106 0.28 -10.83 14.91
CA GLY A 106 0.00 -11.15 16.31
C GLY A 106 1.02 -10.60 17.32
N CYS A 107 1.77 -9.55 16.99
CA CYS A 107 2.83 -8.97 17.81
C CYS A 107 2.51 -7.54 18.29
N THR A 108 1.28 -7.32 18.74
CA THR A 108 0.79 -6.00 19.20
C THR A 108 1.58 -5.43 20.39
N GLU A 109 2.17 -6.30 21.22
CA GLU A 109 3.03 -5.92 22.34
C GLU A 109 4.32 -5.23 21.90
N ALA A 110 4.83 -5.54 20.71
CA ALA A 110 6.07 -5.00 20.17
C ALA A 110 5.91 -3.61 19.51
N VAL A 111 4.67 -3.09 19.39
CA VAL A 111 4.38 -1.83 18.69
C VAL A 111 5.07 -0.63 19.33
N SER A 112 5.11 -0.56 20.66
CA SER A 112 5.75 0.53 21.40
C SER A 112 7.26 0.56 21.15
N LEU A 113 7.90 -0.61 21.22
CA LEU A 113 9.33 -0.75 21.00
C LEU A 113 9.70 -0.56 19.52
N ALA A 114 8.87 -1.03 18.59
CA ALA A 114 9.04 -0.76 17.16
C ALA A 114 8.99 0.74 16.85
N SER A 115 8.07 1.48 17.49
CA SER A 115 7.98 2.94 17.33
C SER A 115 9.23 3.65 17.87
N GLN A 116 9.74 3.21 19.02
CA GLN A 116 10.99 3.74 19.60
C GLN A 116 12.21 3.46 18.70
N VAL A 117 12.28 2.27 18.09
CA VAL A 117 13.35 1.91 17.15
C VAL A 117 13.33 2.82 15.93
N LEU A 118 12.13 3.10 15.40
CA LEU A 118 11.96 3.95 14.22
C LEU A 118 12.32 5.41 14.54
N GLN A 119 11.90 5.91 15.70
CA GLN A 119 12.26 7.27 16.16
C GLN A 119 13.76 7.41 16.45
N SER A 120 14.38 6.40 17.07
CA SER A 120 15.83 6.39 17.30
C SER A 120 16.62 6.35 16.00
N TYR A 121 16.10 5.63 15.00
CA TYR A 121 16.69 5.59 13.67
C TYR A 121 16.61 6.98 13.01
N GLU A 122 15.44 7.62 13.05
CA GLU A 122 15.25 8.98 12.53
C GLU A 122 16.20 10.00 13.18
N SER A 123 16.34 9.98 14.51
CA SER A 123 17.23 10.89 15.23
C SER A 123 18.71 10.65 14.97
N SER A 124 19.09 9.43 14.56
CA SER A 124 20.48 9.07 14.29
C SER A 124 20.92 9.39 12.86
N LEU A 125 19.98 9.76 11.98
CA LEU A 125 20.28 10.05 10.59
C LEU A 125 20.88 11.47 10.42
N PRO A 126 21.88 11.64 9.55
CA PRO A 126 22.35 12.97 9.16
C PRO A 126 21.22 13.77 8.48
N GLN A 127 21.20 15.10 8.67
CA GLN A 127 20.19 16.01 8.11
C GLN A 127 20.00 15.85 6.58
N THR A 128 21.08 15.54 5.85
CA THR A 128 21.02 15.29 4.39
C THR A 128 20.22 14.05 4.02
N GLN A 129 20.17 13.02 4.89
CA GLN A 129 19.43 11.78 4.64
C GLN A 129 17.99 11.84 5.16
N GLN A 130 17.73 12.66 6.20
CA GLN A 130 16.37 12.82 6.75
C GLN A 130 15.37 13.39 5.74
N ALA A 131 15.82 14.27 4.82
CA ALA A 131 14.95 14.86 3.80
C ALA A 131 14.61 13.91 2.64
N ASP A 132 15.47 12.93 2.35
CA ASP A 132 15.33 12.01 1.22
C ASP A 132 14.65 10.67 1.62
N LEU A 133 14.58 10.37 2.92
CA LEU A 133 14.04 9.13 3.45
C LEU A 133 12.56 9.26 3.82
N ASP A 134 11.71 8.64 3.02
CA ASP A 134 10.30 8.44 3.37
C ASP A 134 10.13 7.27 4.35
N LEU A 135 10.09 7.59 5.64
CA LEU A 135 9.86 6.62 6.73
C LEU A 135 8.45 6.01 6.72
N SER A 136 7.52 6.58 5.95
CA SER A 136 6.18 6.00 5.80
C SER A 136 6.17 4.75 4.91
N ARG A 137 7.28 4.46 4.23
CA ARG A 137 7.42 3.25 3.41
C ARG A 137 7.35 1.99 4.29
N PRO A 138 6.57 0.96 3.89
CA PRO A 138 6.42 -0.28 4.64
C PRO A 138 7.73 -1.01 4.98
N LEU A 139 8.82 -0.70 4.25
CA LEU A 139 10.17 -1.22 4.53
C LEU A 139 10.62 -0.89 5.95
N PHE A 140 10.51 0.38 6.38
CA PHE A 140 11.00 0.84 7.66
C PHE A 140 10.12 0.33 8.81
N THR A 141 8.79 0.37 8.63
CA THR A 141 7.85 -0.14 9.62
C THR A 141 8.01 -1.65 9.84
N ALA A 142 8.23 -2.43 8.78
CA ALA A 142 8.49 -3.87 8.88
C ALA A 142 9.85 -4.17 9.54
N ALA A 143 10.92 -3.44 9.20
CA ALA A 143 12.23 -3.62 9.81
C ALA A 143 12.22 -3.28 11.30
N ALA A 144 11.54 -2.19 11.68
CA ALA A 144 11.39 -1.79 13.08
C ALA A 144 10.63 -2.84 13.90
N LEU A 145 9.53 -3.37 13.35
CA LEU A 145 8.74 -4.41 14.01
C LEU A 145 9.52 -5.73 14.14
N LEU A 146 10.22 -6.15 13.08
CA LEU A 146 11.08 -7.33 13.13
C LEU A 146 12.18 -7.19 14.19
N THR A 147 12.81 -6.01 14.24
CA THR A 147 13.84 -5.69 15.23
C THR A 147 13.28 -5.69 16.64
N ALA A 148 12.06 -5.20 16.82
CA ALA A 148 11.38 -5.21 18.10
C ALA A 148 11.04 -6.62 18.58
N CYS A 149 10.50 -7.46 17.69
CA CYS A 149 10.19 -8.85 18.01
C CYS A 149 11.43 -9.73 18.24
N ARG A 150 12.58 -9.38 17.63
CA ARG A 150 13.84 -10.13 17.78
C ARG A 150 14.64 -9.75 19.01
N ARG A 151 14.39 -8.60 19.63
CA ARG A 151 15.06 -8.27 20.89
C ARG A 151 14.59 -9.27 21.95
N PRO A 152 15.50 -10.08 22.53
CA PRO A 152 15.12 -10.99 23.59
C PRO A 152 14.47 -10.17 24.71
N SER A 153 13.31 -10.62 25.15
CA SER A 153 12.43 -10.02 26.14
C SER A 153 13.16 -9.72 27.46
N GLY A 154 13.87 -8.60 27.48
CA GLY A 154 14.28 -7.85 28.65
C GLY A 154 13.52 -6.54 28.62
N PHE A 155 12.26 -6.56 29.07
CA PHE A 155 11.42 -5.40 29.29
C PHE A 155 12.05 -4.49 30.36
N ARG A 156 13.12 -3.77 30.04
CA ARG A 156 13.52 -2.60 30.81
C ARG A 156 12.62 -1.46 30.35
N LYS A 157 11.60 -1.18 31.16
CA LYS A 157 10.91 0.11 31.15
C LYS A 157 11.98 1.22 31.09
N PRO A 158 11.81 2.29 30.31
CA PRO A 158 12.55 3.51 30.60
C PRO A 158 12.17 3.91 32.03
N ALA A 159 13.17 3.95 32.91
CA ALA A 159 13.03 4.62 34.19
C ALA A 159 12.60 6.04 33.86
N VAL A 160 11.41 6.43 34.33
CA VAL A 160 11.08 7.85 34.47
C VAL A 160 12.16 8.38 35.40
N GLU A 161 13.02 9.23 34.85
CA GLU A 161 14.05 9.96 35.56
C GLU A 161 13.31 10.86 36.56
N GLU A 162 13.21 10.42 37.82
CA GLU A 162 12.92 11.33 38.92
C GLU A 162 14.10 12.29 38.99
N LYS A 163 13.91 13.48 38.40
CA LYS A 163 14.74 14.62 38.76
C LYS A 163 14.36 15.03 40.17
N GLU A 164 15.30 14.82 41.07
CA GLU A 164 15.44 15.51 42.33
C GLU A 164 15.26 17.03 42.10
N ASP A 165 14.12 17.57 42.52
CA ASP A 165 14.05 18.98 42.92
C ASP A 165 14.53 19.04 44.38
N SER A 166 15.83 19.31 44.52
CA SER A 166 16.43 19.74 45.78
C SER A 166 16.57 21.26 45.73
N SER A 167 15.71 21.95 46.47
CA SER A 167 15.97 23.25 47.12
C SER A 167 14.87 23.55 48.14
#